data_AF-A0A328S7L4-F1
#
_entry.id   AF-A0A328S7L4-F1
#
_cell.length_a   1.000
_cell.length_b   1.000
_cell.length_c   1.000
_cell.angle_alpha   90.00
_cell.angle_beta   90.00
_cell.angle_gamma   90.00
#
_symmetry.space_group_name_H-M   'P 1'
#
loop_
_entity.id
_entity.type
_entity.pdbx_description
1 polymer ?
#
loop_
_entity_poly.entity_id
_entity_poly.type
_entity_poly.pdbx_seq_one_letter_code
_entity_poly.pdbx_strand_id
1 'polypeptide(L)'
;LNIEKFKLVKLASDYKLVNPLCECGKRMKSAGKDKGFKCPKCGNKIRDSSKIKEPLPRDVEVGFYEVPTEARRHLSKPIVRFNLN
;
A
#
# COMPACT_ATOMS: atom_id res chain seq x y z
N LEU A 1 5.71 19.22 17.30
CA LEU A 1 5.96 18.11 18.25
C LEU A 1 7.34 17.53 17.93
N ASN A 2 8.24 17.43 18.91
CA ASN A 2 9.53 16.76 18.72
C ASN A 2 9.35 15.27 19.04
N ILE A 3 9.34 14.41 18.02
CA ILE A 3 8.98 13.00 18.17
C ILE A 3 10.19 12.22 18.71
N GLU A 4 10.05 11.66 19.91
CA GLU A 4 11.06 10.76 20.52
C GLU A 4 10.74 9.27 20.28
N LYS A 5 9.45 8.95 20.11
CA LYS A 5 8.91 7.65 19.70
C LYS A 5 7.47 7.80 19.25
N PHE A 6 6.98 6.80 18.54
CA PHE A 6 5.56 6.71 18.20
C PHE A 6 5.10 5.25 18.14
N LYS A 7 3.79 5.04 18.25
CA LYS A 7 3.14 3.76 17.97
C LYS A 7 2.36 3.89 16.68
N LEU A 8 2.73 3.13 15.66
CA LEU A 8 1.87 2.93 14.50
C LEU A 8 0.74 2.00 14.92
N VAL A 9 -0.47 2.53 15.09
CA VAL A 9 -1.63 1.77 15.57
C VAL A 9 -2.28 0.95 14.48
N LYS A 10 -2.39 1.51 13.27
CA LYS A 10 -3.00 0.87 12.11
C LYS A 10 -2.45 1.46 10.81
N LEU A 11 -2.23 0.60 9.83
CA LEU A 11 -1.97 1.04 8.46
C LEU A 11 -3.27 1.43 7.76
N ALA A 12 -3.34 2.66 7.25
CA ALA A 12 -4.37 3.05 6.29
C ALA A 12 -4.31 2.16 5.04
N SER A 13 -5.45 1.67 4.58
CA SER A 13 -5.51 0.93 3.31
C SER A 13 -5.27 1.90 2.15
N ASP A 14 -4.33 1.57 1.28
CA ASP A 14 -4.04 2.36 0.08
C ASP A 14 -4.10 1.46 -1.16
N TYR A 15 -4.61 2.00 -2.25
CA TYR A 15 -4.91 1.25 -3.46
C TYR A 15 -4.62 2.10 -4.70
N LYS A 16 -4.08 1.47 -5.74
CA LYS A 16 -4.04 2.04 -7.09
C LYS A 16 -5.11 1.41 -7.96
N LEU A 17 -5.68 2.21 -8.86
CA LEU A 17 -6.63 1.74 -9.87
C LEU A 17 -5.88 1.30 -11.12
N VAL A 18 -5.91 0.01 -11.41
CA VAL A 18 -5.23 -0.60 -12.56
C VAL A 18 -6.22 -1.23 -13.53
N ASN A 19 -5.83 -1.35 -14.79
CA ASN A 19 -6.64 -2.07 -15.78
C ASN A 19 -6.72 -3.57 -15.41
N PRO A 20 -7.76 -4.29 -15.86
CA PRO A 20 -7.86 -5.73 -15.64
C PRO A 20 -6.73 -6.51 -16.32
N LEU A 21 -6.46 -7.69 -15.78
CA LEU A 21 -5.66 -8.72 -16.45
C LEU A 21 -6.55 -9.45 -17.46
N CYS A 22 -5.98 -9.77 -18.61
CA CYS A 22 -6.58 -10.73 -19.53
C CYS A 22 -6.33 -12.16 -19.04
N GLU A 23 -7.16 -13.12 -19.44
CA GLU A 23 -6.96 -14.55 -19.24
C GLU A 23 -5.58 -15.05 -19.69
N CYS A 24 -4.98 -14.40 -20.71
CA CYS A 24 -3.62 -14.69 -21.16
C CYS A 24 -2.50 -14.08 -20.28
N GLY A 25 -2.84 -13.47 -19.15
CA GLY A 25 -1.94 -12.86 -18.16
C GLY A 25 -1.47 -11.44 -18.49
N LYS A 26 -1.72 -10.92 -19.71
CA LYS A 26 -1.29 -9.55 -20.08
C LYS A 26 -2.27 -8.51 -19.56
N ARG A 27 -1.74 -7.40 -19.03
CA ARG A 27 -2.54 -6.23 -18.63
C ARG A 27 -3.23 -5.61 -19.85
N MET A 28 -4.53 -5.39 -19.76
CA MET A 28 -5.33 -4.86 -20.88
C MET A 28 -5.15 -3.35 -21.05
N LYS A 29 -5.40 -2.84 -22.26
CA LYS A 29 -5.40 -1.40 -22.59
C LYS A 29 -6.84 -0.89 -22.72
N SER A 30 -7.06 0.42 -22.53
CA SER A 30 -8.37 1.03 -22.80
C SER A 30 -8.76 0.81 -24.27
N ALA A 31 -10.04 0.51 -24.51
CA ALA A 31 -10.61 0.42 -25.85
C ALA A 31 -11.29 1.74 -26.31
N GLY A 32 -11.15 2.82 -25.53
CA GLY A 32 -11.82 4.10 -25.71
C GLY A 32 -12.75 4.43 -24.54
N LYS A 33 -13.26 5.67 -24.51
CA LYS A 33 -14.22 6.13 -23.49
C LYS A 33 -15.44 5.20 -23.48
N ASP A 34 -15.79 4.67 -22.31
CA ASP A 34 -16.93 3.78 -22.07
C ASP A 34 -16.98 2.50 -22.93
N LYS A 35 -15.84 2.09 -23.52
CA LYS A 35 -15.72 0.88 -24.37
C LYS A 35 -15.02 -0.30 -23.68
N GLY A 36 -14.69 -0.15 -22.40
CA GLY A 36 -13.98 -1.14 -21.61
C GLY A 36 -12.51 -1.30 -22.01
N PHE A 37 -12.03 -2.54 -22.04
CA PHE A 37 -10.61 -2.86 -22.24
C PHE A 37 -10.39 -3.88 -23.36
N LYS A 38 -9.27 -3.76 -24.07
CA LYS A 38 -8.81 -4.72 -25.09
C LYS A 38 -7.43 -5.26 -24.73
N CYS A 39 -7.26 -6.58 -24.82
CA CYS A 39 -5.97 -7.22 -24.64
C CYS A 39 -5.07 -6.98 -25.87
N PRO A 40 -3.86 -6.43 -25.70
CA PRO A 40 -2.95 -6.22 -26.81
C PRO A 40 -2.27 -7.52 -27.32
N LYS A 41 -2.39 -8.65 -26.61
CA LYS A 41 -1.80 -9.94 -27.01
C LYS A 41 -2.77 -10.82 -27.78
N CYS A 42 -3.92 -11.16 -27.18
CA CYS A 42 -4.91 -12.07 -27.80
C CYS A 42 -6.10 -11.36 -28.43
N GLY A 43 -6.24 -10.04 -28.26
CA GLY A 43 -7.36 -9.28 -28.83
C GLY A 43 -8.69 -9.36 -28.05
N ASN A 44 -8.78 -10.20 -27.00
CA ASN A 44 -9.98 -10.32 -26.15
C ASN A 44 -10.42 -8.95 -25.60
N LYS A 45 -11.73 -8.75 -25.44
CA LYS A 45 -12.34 -7.48 -25.02
C LYS A 45 -13.26 -7.70 -23.81
N ILE A 46 -13.13 -6.82 -22.83
CA ILE A 46 -14.05 -6.72 -21.69
C ILE A 46 -14.84 -5.43 -21.87
N ARG A 47 -16.18 -5.51 -21.82
CA ARG A 47 -17.07 -4.35 -21.96
C ARG A 47 -17.09 -3.47 -20.70
N ASP A 48 -16.91 -4.08 -19.53
CA ASP A 48 -16.78 -3.33 -18.28
C ASP A 48 -15.56 -2.40 -18.33
N SER A 49 -15.78 -1.12 -18.04
CA SER A 49 -14.77 -0.07 -17.96
C SER A 49 -14.21 0.15 -16.56
N SER A 50 -14.66 -0.63 -15.58
CA SER A 50 -14.22 -0.54 -14.19
C SER A 50 -12.76 -0.99 -14.06
N LYS A 51 -11.96 -0.15 -13.40
CA LYS A 51 -10.60 -0.51 -13.00
C LYS A 51 -10.63 -1.39 -11.76
N ILE A 52 -9.61 -2.22 -11.59
CA ILE A 52 -9.41 -3.05 -10.41
C ILE A 52 -8.63 -2.24 -9.36
N LYS A 53 -9.03 -2.38 -8.09
CA LYS A 53 -8.24 -1.89 -6.96
C LYS A 53 -7.13 -2.88 -6.66
N GLU A 54 -5.87 -2.46 -6.82
CA GLU A 54 -4.70 -3.24 -6.43
C GLU A 54 -4.10 -2.58 -5.18
N PRO A 55 -3.95 -3.32 -4.06
CA PRO A 55 -3.40 -2.76 -2.82
C PRO A 55 -1.96 -2.29 -3.04
N LEU A 56 -1.61 -1.17 -2.43
CA LEU A 56 -0.26 -0.64 -2.39
C LEU A 56 0.42 -1.09 -1.09
N PRO A 57 1.28 -2.13 -1.13
CA PRO A 57 1.99 -2.56 0.06
C PRO A 57 2.94 -1.46 0.53
N ARG A 58 3.08 -1.31 1.84
CA ARG A 58 4.02 -0.38 2.48
C ARG A 58 4.97 -1.18 3.37
N ASP A 59 6.24 -0.82 3.29
CA ASP A 59 7.31 -1.47 4.04
C ASP A 59 7.42 -0.86 5.45
N VAL A 60 6.33 -0.96 6.22
CA VAL A 60 6.29 -0.50 7.61
C VAL A 60 5.26 -1.31 8.39
N GLU A 61 5.66 -1.83 9.53
CA GLU A 61 4.84 -2.69 10.37
C GLU A 61 4.12 -1.90 11.47
N VAL A 62 2.96 -2.39 11.90
CA VAL A 62 2.26 -1.87 13.09
C VAL A 62 3.12 -2.18 14.32
N GLY A 63 3.37 -1.17 15.15
CA GLY A 63 4.28 -1.34 16.29
C GLY A 63 4.83 -0.03 16.84
N PHE A 64 5.73 -0.15 17.81
CA PHE A 64 6.47 1.00 18.35
C PHE A 64 7.78 1.22 17.59
N TYR A 65 8.08 2.49 17.35
CA TYR A 65 9.34 2.95 16.78
C TYR A 65 9.90 4.03 17.71
N GLU A 66 11.21 4.01 17.98
CA GLU A 66 11.89 5.06 18.74
C GLU A 66 13.13 5.55 18.01
N VAL A 67 13.59 6.74 18.41
CA VAL A 67 14.87 7.29 17.95
C VAL A 67 16.05 6.36 18.33
N PRO A 68 17.17 6.40 17.58
CA PRO A 68 18.36 5.67 17.98
C PRO A 68 18.88 6.14 19.35
N THR A 69 19.70 5.30 19.99
CA THR A 69 20.23 5.56 21.35
C THR A 69 20.94 6.92 21.46
N GLU A 70 21.65 7.34 20.42
CA GLU A 70 22.38 8.62 20.37
C GLU A 70 21.46 9.86 20.37
N ALA A 71 20.21 9.72 19.91
CA ALA A 71 19.21 10.80 19.85
C ALA A 71 18.19 10.73 20.99
N ARG A 72 18.35 9.77 21.91
CA ARG A 72 17.45 9.59 23.06
C ARG A 72 17.66 10.72 24.07
N ARG A 73 16.57 11.35 24.52
CA ARG A 73 16.65 12.37 25.58
C ARG A 73 16.64 11.72 26.95
N HIS A 74 17.11 12.46 27.96
CA HIS A 74 17.26 11.98 29.34
C HIS A 74 15.98 11.37 29.94
N LEU A 75 14.81 11.92 29.60
CA LEU A 75 13.52 11.46 30.13
C LEU A 75 12.80 10.44 29.22
N SER A 76 13.32 10.17 28.02
CA SER A 76 12.69 9.28 27.05
C SER A 76 12.80 7.81 27.49
N LYS A 77 11.73 7.25 28.10
CA LYS A 77 11.70 5.83 28.50
C LYS A 77 11.91 4.87 27.30
N PRO A 78 12.98 4.06 27.23
CA PRO A 78 13.22 3.14 26.11
C PRO A 78 12.08 2.13 25.89
N ILE A 79 11.77 1.77 24.64
CA ILE A 79 10.75 0.75 24.30
C ILE A 79 11.03 -0.58 25.00
N VAL A 80 12.30 -1.00 25.12
CA VAL A 80 12.69 -2.25 25.82
C VAL A 80 12.23 -2.30 27.29
N ARG A 81 11.88 -1.16 27.90
CA ARG A 81 11.35 -1.07 29.27
C ARG A 81 9.82 -0.99 29.32
N PHE A 82 9.13 -1.20 28.20
CA PHE A 82 7.68 -1.23 28.14
C PHE A 82 7.19 -2.65 28.46
N ASN A 83 6.14 -2.76 29.27
CA ASN A 83 5.42 -4.02 29.43
C ASN A 83 4.44 -4.13 28.25
N LEU A 84 4.96 -4.63 27.13
CA LEU A 84 4.17 -4.95 25.95
C LEU A 84 3.65 -6.37 26.15
N ASN A 85 2.47 -6.47 26.77
CA ASN A 85 1.72 -7.72 26.85
C ASN A 85 1.17 -8.11 25.48
#